data_AF-A0A1A8YQY4-F1
#
_entry.id   AF-A0A1A8YQY4-F1
#
_cell.length_a   1.000
_cell.length_b   1.000
_cell.length_c   1.000
_cell.angle_alpha   90.00
_cell.angle_beta   90.00
_cell.angle_gamma   90.00
#
_symmetry.space_group_name_H-M   'P 1'
#
loop_
_entity.id
_entity.type
_entity.pdbx_description
1 polymer ?
#
loop_
_entity_poly.entity_id
_entity_poly.type
_entity_poly.pdbx_seq_one_letter_code
_entity_poly.pdbx_strand_id
1 'polypeptide(L)'
;MVLIHIKTSEDGQQFLYETSVNVLLKSLKDELVCVYNLRSKILKLLDASSELAKHGPLRPEHLRGLSDEELQMSKMDMYDAKDVTAPDENNFRTGIPPPLETATKLKEVVTKVKSELSLEGVNEKNTT
;
A
#
# COMPACT_ATOMS: atom_id res chain seq x y z
N MET A 1 30.95 13.31 2.03
CA MET A 1 29.62 12.78 1.63
C MET A 1 29.72 11.26 1.63
N VAL A 2 28.86 10.56 2.36
CA VAL A 2 28.85 9.09 2.44
C VAL A 2 27.51 8.60 1.92
N LEU A 3 27.55 7.66 0.98
CA LEU A 3 26.36 6.99 0.46
C LEU A 3 26.29 5.58 1.05
N ILE A 4 25.19 5.29 1.75
CA ILE A 4 24.96 4.00 2.40
C ILE A 4 23.92 3.23 1.58
N HIS A 5 24.30 2.05 1.10
CA HIS A 5 23.37 1.13 0.47
C HIS A 5 22.78 0.19 1.52
N ILE A 6 21.49 0.33 1.79
CA ILE A 6 20.78 -0.52 2.74
C ILE A 6 20.19 -1.70 2.01
N LYS A 7 20.69 -2.88 2.36
CA LYS A 7 20.21 -4.17 1.86
C LYS A 7 19.26 -4.80 2.86
N THR A 8 18.14 -5.30 2.35
CA THR A 8 17.10 -6.03 3.07
C THR A 8 16.91 -7.40 2.44
N SER A 9 16.25 -8.32 3.16
CA SER A 9 15.97 -9.66 2.64
C SER A 9 15.12 -9.65 1.36
N GLU A 10 14.28 -8.63 1.19
CA GLU A 10 13.54 -8.38 -0.04
C GLU A 10 14.26 -7.34 -0.90
N ASP A 11 14.52 -7.67 -2.17
CA ASP A 11 15.21 -6.78 -3.11
C ASP A 11 14.41 -5.49 -3.39
N GLY A 12 13.07 -5.53 -3.29
CA GLY A 12 12.20 -4.37 -3.50
C GLY A 12 12.23 -3.32 -2.38
N GLN A 13 12.86 -3.61 -1.24
CA GLN A 13 12.91 -2.70 -0.09
C GLN A 13 14.26 -2.02 0.10
N GLN A 14 15.22 -2.27 -0.80
CA GLN A 14 16.56 -1.68 -0.75
C GLN A 14 16.48 -0.18 -1.09
N PHE A 15 17.34 0.62 -0.45
CA PHE A 15 17.43 2.05 -0.74
C PHE A 15 18.82 2.62 -0.43
N LEU A 16 19.09 3.76 -1.04
CA LEU A 16 20.30 4.55 -0.81
C LEU A 16 19.99 5.66 0.20
N TYR A 17 20.89 5.85 1.16
CA TYR A 17 20.83 6.92 2.14
C TYR A 17 22.12 7.73 2.12
N GLU A 18 22.00 9.03 1.84
CA GLU A 18 23.12 9.95 1.83
C GLU A 18 23.25 10.64 3.20
N THR A 19 24.47 10.64 3.76
CA THR A 19 24.74 11.29 5.05
C THR A 19 26.19 11.79 5.17
N SER A 20 26.51 12.46 6.27
CA SER A 20 27.86 12.97 6.58
C SER A 20 28.56 12.07 7.61
N VAL A 21 29.90 12.01 7.53
CA VAL A 21 30.75 11.23 8.47
C VAL A 21 30.64 11.75 9.91
N ASN A 22 30.24 13.01 10.09
CA ASN A 22 30.16 13.67 11.39
C ASN A 22 28.89 13.31 12.18
N VAL A 23 27.97 12.53 11.60
CA VAL A 23 26.69 12.16 12.25
C VAL A 23 26.94 11.05 13.28
N LEU A 24 26.35 11.20 14.46
CA LEU A 24 26.41 10.18 15.50
C LEU A 24 25.70 8.90 15.02
N LEU A 25 26.35 7.74 15.21
CA LEU A 25 25.82 6.44 14.79
C LEU A 25 24.42 6.15 15.34
N LYS A 26 24.11 6.62 16.56
CA LYS A 26 22.77 6.48 17.16
C LYS A 26 21.71 7.22 16.34
N SER A 27 21.95 8.50 16.05
CA SER A 27 21.04 9.32 15.24
C SER A 27 20.87 8.76 13.83
N LEU A 28 21.98 8.31 13.21
CA LEU A 28 21.94 7.65 11.92
C LEU A 28 21.04 6.41 11.94
N LYS A 29 21.15 5.55 12.97
CA LYS A 29 20.29 4.37 13.10
C LYS A 29 18.81 4.74 13.21
N ASP A 30 18.48 5.71 14.05
CA ASP A 30 17.09 6.13 14.26
C ASP A 30 16.46 6.68 12.96
N GLU A 31 17.23 7.48 12.21
CA GLU A 31 16.82 8.01 10.90
C GLU A 31 16.58 6.88 9.88
N LEU A 32 17.53 5.94 9.77
CA LEU A 32 17.42 4.82 8.84
C LEU A 32 16.20 3.93 9.14
N VAL A 33 15.96 3.64 10.42
CA VAL A 33 14.78 2.86 10.85
C VAL A 33 13.50 3.62 10.54
N CYS A 34 13.48 4.95 10.75
CA CYS A 34 12.33 5.77 10.41
C CYS A 34 12.01 5.72 8.90
N VAL A 35 13.01 5.92 8.05
CA VAL A 35 12.86 5.87 6.58
C VAL A 35 12.37 4.50 6.14
N TYR A 36 12.96 3.42 6.66
CA TYR A 36 12.53 2.06 6.34
C TYR A 36 11.07 1.79 6.74
N ASN A 37 10.67 2.22 7.93
CA ASN A 37 9.29 2.07 8.40
C ASN A 37 8.30 2.89 7.55
N LEU A 38 8.67 4.09 7.13
CA LEU A 38 7.84 4.91 6.24
C LEU A 38 7.67 4.25 4.87
N ARG A 39 8.75 3.75 4.27
CA ARG A 39 8.67 2.98 3.00
C ARG A 39 7.74 1.78 3.14
N SER A 40 7.90 1.00 4.21
CA SER A 40 7.02 -0.15 4.50
C SER A 40 5.54 0.24 4.63
N LYS A 41 5.24 1.38 5.27
CA LYS A 41 3.88 1.90 5.39
C LYS A 41 3.30 2.31 4.03
N ILE A 42 4.11 2.96 3.19
CA ILE A 42 3.70 3.36 1.84
C ILE A 42 3.40 2.12 0.99
N LEU A 43 4.25 1.10 1.01
CA LEU A 43 4.01 -0.14 0.27
C LEU A 43 2.67 -0.80 0.67
N LYS A 44 2.43 -0.94 1.99
CA LYS A 44 1.14 -1.44 2.50
C LYS A 44 -0.05 -0.59 2.07
N LEU A 45 0.10 0.74 2.06
CA LEU A 45 -0.95 1.64 1.59
C LEU A 45 -1.24 1.46 0.10
N LEU A 46 -0.21 1.28 -0.73
CA LEU A 46 -0.36 1.07 -2.17
C LEU A 46 -1.09 -0.24 -2.48
N ASP A 47 -0.79 -1.30 -1.75
CA ASP A 47 -1.48 -2.58 -1.91
C ASP A 47 -2.94 -2.48 -1.46
N ALA A 48 -3.19 -1.87 -0.29
CA ALA A 48 -4.56 -1.63 0.19
C ALA A 48 -5.38 -0.74 -0.76
N SER A 49 -4.73 0.23 -1.41
CA SER A 49 -5.32 1.13 -2.41
C SER A 49 -5.64 0.40 -3.71
N SER A 50 -4.74 -0.48 -4.17
CA SER A 50 -4.97 -1.32 -5.36
C SER A 50 -6.19 -2.22 -5.17
N GLU A 51 -6.32 -2.85 -4.01
CA GLU A 51 -7.49 -3.67 -3.66
C GLU A 51 -8.76 -2.83 -3.49
N LEU A 52 -8.66 -1.64 -2.89
CA LEU A 52 -9.79 -0.70 -2.77
C LEU A 52 -10.37 -0.35 -4.15
N ALA A 53 -9.51 -0.10 -5.14
CA ALA A 53 -9.95 0.18 -6.50
C ALA A 53 -10.53 -1.03 -7.24
N LYS A 54 -10.35 -2.26 -6.73
CA LYS A 54 -10.90 -3.49 -7.33
C LYS A 54 -12.17 -3.97 -6.64
N HIS A 55 -12.17 -4.03 -5.31
CA HIS A 55 -13.19 -4.69 -4.50
C HIS A 55 -13.91 -3.72 -3.54
N GLY A 56 -13.52 -2.44 -3.53
CA GLY A 56 -14.15 -1.46 -2.64
C GLY A 56 -13.63 -1.45 -1.22
N PRO A 57 -14.28 -0.68 -0.33
CA PRO A 57 -13.84 -0.49 1.05
C PRO A 57 -13.89 -1.79 1.86
N LEU A 58 -13.05 -1.82 2.90
CA LEU A 58 -13.06 -2.88 3.91
C LEU A 58 -14.36 -2.83 4.72
N ARG A 59 -14.91 -4.01 5.02
CA ARG A 59 -16.03 -4.12 5.96
C ARG A 59 -15.59 -3.77 7.39
N PRO A 60 -16.54 -3.45 8.30
CA PRO A 60 -16.27 -3.37 9.73
C PRO A 60 -15.63 -4.65 10.26
N GLU A 61 -14.77 -4.56 11.27
CA GLU A 61 -13.96 -5.69 11.75
C GLU A 61 -14.78 -6.92 12.15
N HIS A 62 -15.97 -6.72 12.73
CA HIS A 62 -16.86 -7.80 13.15
C HIS A 62 -17.63 -8.48 11.99
N LEU A 63 -17.60 -7.91 10.78
CA LEU A 63 -18.29 -8.42 9.58
C LEU A 63 -17.34 -9.05 8.55
N ARG A 64 -16.04 -9.02 8.80
CA ARG A 64 -15.01 -9.52 7.87
C ARG A 64 -14.96 -11.05 7.88
N GLY A 65 -14.99 -11.66 6.70
CA GLY A 65 -14.82 -13.11 6.55
C GLY A 65 -16.07 -13.94 6.90
N LEU A 66 -17.21 -13.28 7.17
CA LEU A 66 -18.50 -13.94 7.21
C LEU A 66 -18.94 -14.32 5.80
N SER A 67 -19.66 -15.43 5.69
CA SER A 67 -20.27 -15.86 4.44
C SER A 67 -21.40 -14.87 4.05
N ASP A 68 -21.69 -14.73 2.76
CA ASP A 68 -22.75 -13.83 2.31
C ASP A 68 -24.12 -14.17 2.92
N GLU A 69 -24.37 -15.46 3.18
CA GLU A 69 -25.58 -15.94 3.85
C GLU A 69 -25.67 -15.46 5.31
N GLU A 70 -24.55 -15.51 6.04
CA GLU A 70 -24.45 -15.06 7.43
C GLU A 70 -24.61 -13.54 7.53
N LEU A 71 -24.01 -12.80 6.58
CA LEU A 71 -24.18 -11.35 6.45
C LEU A 71 -25.64 -10.98 6.22
N GLN A 72 -26.33 -11.65 5.30
CA GLN A 72 -27.75 -11.40 5.02
C GLN A 72 -28.65 -11.70 6.23
N MET A 73 -28.35 -12.76 6.99
CA MET A 73 -29.11 -13.08 8.21
C MET A 73 -28.90 -12.04 9.31
N SER A 74 -27.67 -11.55 9.46
CA SER A 74 -27.34 -10.57 10.50
C SER A 74 -28.01 -9.21 10.26
N LYS A 75 -28.29 -8.86 8.99
CA LYS A 75 -28.74 -7.52 8.55
C LYS A 75 -27.88 -6.38 9.11
N MET A 76 -26.63 -6.67 9.48
CA MET A 76 -25.70 -5.70 10.04
C MET A 76 -24.79 -5.09 8.97
N ASP A 77 -24.76 -5.67 7.77
CA ASP A 77 -24.04 -5.07 6.65
C ASP A 77 -24.76 -3.80 6.19
N MET A 78 -23.98 -2.75 5.96
CA MET A 78 -24.45 -1.46 5.47
C MET A 78 -24.71 -1.50 3.96
N TYR A 79 -24.22 -2.54 3.28
CA TYR A 79 -24.28 -2.72 1.84
C TYR A 79 -25.19 -3.88 1.45
N ASP A 80 -26.00 -3.68 0.42
CA ASP A 80 -26.87 -4.71 -0.12
C ASP A 80 -26.07 -5.70 -0.99
N ALA A 81 -26.29 -7.00 -0.76
CA ALA A 81 -25.64 -8.08 -1.51
C ALA A 81 -25.92 -8.02 -3.03
N LYS A 82 -26.98 -7.31 -3.45
CA LYS A 82 -27.36 -7.16 -4.87
C LYS A 82 -26.47 -6.18 -5.63
N ASP A 83 -25.83 -5.25 -4.93
CA ASP A 83 -24.99 -4.22 -5.54
C ASP A 83 -23.52 -4.66 -5.68
N VAL A 84 -23.19 -5.86 -5.20
CA VAL A 84 -21.85 -6.44 -5.27
C VAL A 84 -21.50 -6.76 -6.73
N THR A 85 -20.46 -6.08 -7.23
CA THR A 85 -20.02 -6.21 -8.64
C THR A 85 -18.69 -6.97 -8.75
N ALA A 86 -17.83 -6.90 -7.73
CA ALA A 86 -16.51 -7.49 -7.74
C ALA A 86 -16.17 -8.10 -6.36
N PRO A 87 -16.66 -9.30 -6.04
CA PRO A 87 -16.44 -9.93 -4.73
C PRO A 87 -14.95 -10.18 -4.48
N ASP A 88 -14.58 -10.09 -3.21
CA ASP A 88 -13.24 -10.44 -2.71
C ASP A 88 -13.22 -11.91 -2.27
N GLU A 89 -12.13 -12.62 -2.52
CA GLU A 89 -12.01 -14.07 -2.27
C GLU A 89 -12.25 -14.43 -0.80
N ASN A 90 -11.82 -13.57 0.11
CA ASN A 90 -11.93 -13.77 1.56
C ASN A 90 -13.09 -13.00 2.21
N ASN A 91 -13.92 -12.35 1.40
CA ASN A 91 -15.05 -11.53 1.85
C ASN A 91 -14.69 -10.46 2.91
N PHE A 92 -13.47 -9.90 2.84
CA PHE A 92 -13.05 -8.82 3.75
C PHE A 92 -13.51 -7.45 3.27
N ARG A 93 -13.73 -7.30 1.97
CA ARG A 93 -14.18 -6.06 1.32
C ARG A 93 -15.60 -6.19 0.82
N THR A 94 -16.28 -5.05 0.75
CA THR A 94 -17.68 -4.91 0.34
C THR A 94 -18.00 -5.50 -1.05
N GLY A 95 -17.00 -5.57 -1.93
CA GLY A 95 -17.17 -6.02 -3.31
C GLY A 95 -17.83 -4.98 -4.22
N ILE A 96 -17.94 -3.73 -3.74
CA ILE A 96 -18.52 -2.59 -4.45
C ILE A 96 -17.39 -1.59 -4.75
N PRO A 97 -16.78 -1.66 -5.94
CA PRO A 97 -15.69 -0.75 -6.30
C PRO A 97 -16.18 0.70 -6.44
N PRO A 98 -15.28 1.68 -6.29
CA PRO A 98 -15.60 3.07 -6.59
C PRO A 98 -15.91 3.26 -8.10
N PRO A 99 -16.53 4.39 -8.48
CA PRO A 99 -16.81 4.70 -9.89
C PRO A 99 -15.58 4.53 -10.78
N LEU A 100 -15.78 4.05 -12.01
CA LEU A 100 -14.69 3.67 -12.92
C LEU A 100 -13.62 4.75 -13.07
N GLU A 101 -14.04 6.02 -13.24
CA GLU A 101 -13.11 7.16 -13.35
C GLU A 101 -12.24 7.37 -12.11
N THR A 102 -12.76 7.06 -10.92
CA THR A 102 -12.00 7.21 -9.68
C THR A 102 -11.08 6.02 -9.48
N ALA A 103 -11.56 4.81 -9.82
CA ALA A 103 -10.76 3.60 -9.77
C ALA A 103 -9.54 3.64 -10.70
N THR A 104 -9.69 4.19 -11.92
CA THR A 104 -8.58 4.36 -12.86
C THR A 104 -7.53 5.35 -12.35
N LYS A 105 -7.96 6.55 -11.93
CA LYS A 105 -7.07 7.55 -11.33
C LYS A 105 -6.29 6.99 -10.14
N LEU A 106 -6.96 6.23 -9.28
CA LEU A 106 -6.33 5.63 -8.10
C LEU A 106 -5.28 4.58 -8.51
N LYS A 107 -5.58 3.73 -9.50
CA LYS A 107 -4.62 2.76 -10.06
C LYS A 107 -3.41 3.45 -10.70
N GLU A 108 -3.62 4.54 -11.46
CA GLU A 108 -2.56 5.34 -12.06
C GLU A 108 -1.63 5.97 -11.01
N VAL A 109 -2.19 6.50 -9.93
CA VAL A 109 -1.40 7.03 -8.80
C VAL A 109 -0.61 5.90 -8.14
N VAL A 110 -1.22 4.74 -7.92
CA VAL A 110 -0.54 3.58 -7.32
C VAL A 110 0.62 3.10 -8.19
N THR A 111 0.44 2.98 -9.51
CA THR A 111 1.52 2.56 -10.41
C THR A 111 2.66 3.56 -10.43
N LYS A 112 2.35 4.86 -10.49
CA LYS A 112 3.35 5.94 -10.43
C LYS A 112 4.19 5.88 -9.15
N VAL A 113 3.54 5.77 -7.99
CA VAL A 113 4.27 5.73 -6.71
C VAL A 113 5.08 4.43 -6.58
N LYS A 114 4.56 3.29 -7.07
CA LYS A 114 5.34 2.05 -7.13
C LYS A 114 6.60 2.19 -7.99
N SER A 115 6.51 2.84 -9.16
CA SER A 115 7.71 3.09 -9.99
C SER A 115 8.72 4.02 -9.33
N GLU A 116 8.27 5.03 -8.57
CA GLU A 116 9.17 5.95 -7.85
C GLU A 116 9.87 5.29 -6.65
N LEU A 117 9.27 4.28 -6.04
CA LEU A 117 9.86 3.51 -4.94
C LEU A 117 10.88 2.48 -5.41
N SER A 118 10.71 1.98 -6.63
CA SER A 118 11.61 1.04 -7.30
C SER A 118 12.94 1.69 -7.68
N LEU A 119 13.99 0.87 -7.74
CA LEU A 119 15.36 1.30 -8.07
C LEU A 119 15.47 2.05 -9.42
N GLU A 120 14.56 1.76 -10.36
CA GLU A 120 14.53 2.35 -11.71
C GLU A 120 14.26 3.86 -11.69
N GLY A 121 13.40 4.35 -10.79
CA GLY A 121 13.08 5.79 -10.67
C GLY A 121 14.22 6.66 -10.13
N VAL A 122 15.26 6.06 -9.54
CA VAL A 122 16.44 6.76 -9.03
C VAL A 122 17.41 7.11 -10.16
N ASN A 123 17.46 6.32 -11.23
CA ASN A 123 18.35 6.59 -12.38
C ASN A 123 17.88 7.79 -13.23
N GLU A 124 16.57 8.01 -13.36
CA GLU A 124 16.02 9.13 -14.13
C GLU A 124 16.21 10.49 -13.44
N LYS A 125 16.24 10.54 -12.10
CA LYS A 125 16.39 11.80 -11.35
C LYS A 125 17.84 12.25 -11.16
N ASN A 126 18.81 11.36 -11.40
CA ASN A 126 20.25 11.64 -11.25
C ASN A 126 20.94 12.04 -12.57
N THR A 127 20.18 12.24 -13.65
CA THR A 127 20.69 12.57 -14.99
C THR A 127 20.33 13.99 -15.47
N THR A 128 19.80 14.84 -14.58
CA THR A 128 19.58 16.29 -14.83
C THR A 128 20.36 17.10 -13.80
#